data_AF-A0A534PGG9-F1
#
_entry.id   AF-A0A534PGG9-F1
#
_cell.length_a   1.000
_cell.length_b   1.000
_cell.length_c   1.000
_cell.angle_alpha   90.00
_cell.angle_beta   90.00
_cell.angle_gamma   90.00
#
_symmetry.space_group_name_H-M   'P 1'
#
loop_
_entity.id
_entity.type
_entity.pdbx_description
1 polymer ?
#
loop_
_entity_poly.entity_id
_entity_poly.type
_entity_poly.pdbx_seq_one_letter_code
_entity_poly.pdbx_strand_id
1 'polypeptide(L)'
;MALPLDRWLLALLLLAACKKTPARFCDQDLSGVWLNSSDHRYAYRFRDQGEAVRGEFLERSEDGGLANPDEPILFELHRTPGALAGVMRSRGHTESGRDCPIEFGVQIKSCEGGAMQAVVETSAPIGEDCKRKTAEDGGELPPSLVEFRFERASVK
;
A
#
# COMPACT_ATOMS: atom_id res chain seq x y z
N MET A 1 -56.35 -36.96 -19.50
CA MET A 1 -55.91 -35.62 -19.06
C MET A 1 -54.46 -35.72 -18.67
N ALA A 2 -53.55 -35.33 -19.57
CA ALA A 2 -52.12 -35.35 -19.34
C ALA A 2 -51.65 -33.90 -19.22
N LEU A 3 -51.04 -33.55 -18.08
CA LEU A 3 -50.42 -32.24 -17.84
C LEU A 3 -49.02 -32.24 -18.46
N PRO A 4 -48.61 -31.19 -19.20
CA PRO A 4 -47.36 -31.19 -19.95
C PRO A 4 -46.15 -31.01 -19.02
N LEU A 5 -45.18 -31.90 -19.18
CA LEU A 5 -43.91 -32.00 -18.44
C LEU A 5 -42.87 -30.92 -18.86
N ASP A 6 -43.25 -29.94 -19.68
CA ASP A 6 -42.31 -29.08 -20.41
C ASP A 6 -41.90 -27.78 -19.71
N ARG A 7 -42.36 -27.54 -18.47
CA ARG A 7 -42.13 -26.26 -17.78
C ARG A 7 -41.00 -26.23 -16.76
N TRP A 8 -40.32 -27.34 -16.51
CA TRP A 8 -39.32 -27.44 -15.43
C TRP A 8 -37.86 -27.39 -15.89
N LEU A 9 -37.58 -27.38 -17.20
CA LEU A 9 -36.20 -27.37 -17.73
C LEU A 9 -35.61 -25.97 -17.95
N LEU A 10 -36.41 -24.90 -17.85
CA LEU A 10 -35.95 -23.53 -18.09
C LEU A 10 -35.45 -22.79 -16.82
N ALA A 11 -35.62 -23.38 -15.64
CA ALA A 11 -35.22 -22.73 -14.38
C ALA A 11 -33.76 -22.98 -13.94
N LEU A 12 -33.02 -23.90 -14.60
CA LEU A 12 -31.67 -24.30 -14.17
C LEU A 12 -30.52 -23.58 -14.91
N LEU A 13 -30.80 -22.77 -15.94
CA LEU A 13 -29.75 -22.10 -16.74
C LEU A 13 -29.37 -20.69 -16.26
N LEU A 14 -30.00 -20.16 -15.20
CA LEU A 14 -29.74 -18.80 -14.70
C LEU A 14 -28.70 -18.72 -13.57
N LEU A 15 -28.12 -19.84 -13.11
CA LEU A 15 -27.23 -19.86 -11.93
C LEU A 15 -25.72 -19.84 -12.22
N ALA A 16 -25.27 -19.85 -13.47
CA ALA A 16 -23.84 -20.07 -13.78
C ALA A 16 -23.08 -18.87 -14.37
N ALA A 17 -23.64 -17.66 -14.32
CA ALA A 17 -22.94 -16.45 -14.75
C ALA A 17 -22.52 -15.55 -13.56
N CYS A 18 -22.01 -16.15 -12.48
CA CYS A 18 -21.14 -15.41 -11.56
C CYS A 18 -19.87 -15.05 -12.34
N LYS A 19 -19.85 -13.86 -12.96
CA LYS A 19 -18.64 -13.27 -13.50
C LYS A 19 -17.65 -13.19 -12.34
N LYS A 20 -16.70 -14.12 -12.28
CA LYS A 20 -15.58 -14.03 -11.34
C LYS A 20 -14.92 -12.69 -11.63
N THR A 21 -14.99 -11.78 -10.66
CA THR A 21 -14.21 -10.56 -10.69
C THR A 21 -12.75 -10.97 -10.90
N PRO A 22 -12.02 -10.39 -11.87
CA PRO A 22 -10.64 -10.74 -12.08
C PRO A 22 -9.86 -10.57 -10.77
N ALA A 23 -8.95 -11.50 -10.48
CA ALA A 23 -8.07 -11.41 -9.33
C ALA A 23 -7.31 -10.08 -9.39
N ARG A 24 -7.28 -9.36 -8.27
CA ARG A 24 -6.55 -8.11 -8.15
C ARG A 24 -5.15 -8.40 -7.63
N PHE A 25 -4.19 -7.55 -7.97
CA PHE A 25 -2.86 -7.64 -7.39
C PHE A 25 -2.93 -7.47 -5.86
N CYS A 26 -2.31 -8.38 -5.11
CA CYS A 26 -2.39 -8.44 -3.64
C CYS A 26 -3.85 -8.39 -3.13
N ASP A 27 -4.69 -9.35 -3.52
CA ASP A 27 -6.10 -9.40 -3.13
C ASP A 27 -6.36 -9.83 -1.68
N GLN A 28 -5.33 -10.36 -0.99
CA GLN A 28 -5.39 -10.68 0.43
C GLN A 28 -5.63 -9.42 1.28
N ASP A 29 -6.28 -9.59 2.44
CA ASP A 29 -6.42 -8.52 3.42
C ASP A 29 -5.05 -8.15 4.02
N LEU A 30 -4.62 -6.91 3.75
CA LEU A 30 -3.35 -6.39 4.25
C LEU A 30 -3.47 -5.73 5.63
N SER A 31 -4.65 -5.72 6.24
CA SER A 31 -4.86 -5.15 7.57
C SER A 31 -3.99 -5.83 8.64
N GLY A 32 -3.44 -5.04 9.55
CA GLY A 32 -2.60 -5.52 10.64
C GLY A 32 -1.25 -4.80 10.73
N VAL A 33 -0.38 -5.33 11.59
CA VAL A 33 0.98 -4.81 11.78
C VAL A 33 1.97 -5.64 10.96
N TRP A 34 2.83 -4.94 10.24
CA TRP A 34 3.91 -5.47 9.43
C TRP A 34 5.23 -4.92 9.95
N LEU A 35 6.26 -5.75 10.03
CA LEU A 35 7.58 -5.39 10.52
C LEU A 35 8.54 -5.35 9.34
N ASN A 36 9.46 -4.38 9.32
CA ASN A 36 10.56 -4.42 8.38
C ASN A 36 11.44 -5.65 8.66
N SER A 37 11.66 -6.51 7.68
CA SER A 37 12.46 -7.73 7.84
C SER A 37 13.93 -7.47 8.22
N SER A 38 14.50 -6.30 7.89
CA SER A 38 15.89 -5.98 8.23
C SER A 38 16.05 -5.36 9.62
N ASP A 39 15.00 -4.73 10.16
CA ASP A 39 15.00 -4.13 11.49
C ASP A 39 13.56 -4.08 12.05
N HIS A 40 13.28 -4.99 12.98
CA HIS A 40 11.94 -5.15 13.56
C HIS A 40 11.53 -3.99 14.47
N ARG A 41 12.39 -3.00 14.74
CA ARG A 41 12.02 -1.76 15.42
C ARG A 41 11.13 -0.86 14.54
N TYR A 42 11.13 -1.10 13.23
CA TYR A 42 10.25 -0.41 12.29
C TYR A 42 9.00 -1.23 12.01
N ALA A 43 7.85 -0.70 12.41
CA ALA A 43 6.55 -1.31 12.22
C ALA A 43 5.64 -0.43 11.36
N TYR A 44 4.70 -1.07 10.67
CA TYR A 44 3.73 -0.42 9.80
C TYR A 44 2.37 -1.01 10.09
N ARG A 45 1.41 -0.18 10.48
CA ARG A 45 0.03 -0.61 10.67
C ARG A 45 -0.78 -0.25 9.45
N PHE A 46 -1.29 -1.26 8.74
CA PHE A 46 -2.16 -1.07 7.60
C PHE A 46 -3.63 -1.37 7.95
N ARG A 47 -4.52 -0.67 7.25
CA ARG A 47 -5.96 -0.91 7.20
C ARG A 47 -6.36 -1.03 5.74
N ASP A 48 -6.77 -2.24 5.35
CA ASP A 48 -7.27 -2.52 4.01
C ASP A 48 -8.77 -2.19 3.95
N GLN A 49 -9.17 -1.44 2.93
CA GLN A 49 -10.55 -1.02 2.69
C GLN A 49 -11.02 -1.50 1.31
N GLY A 50 -10.41 -2.56 0.79
CA GLY A 50 -10.77 -3.19 -0.48
C GLY A 50 -10.10 -2.52 -1.67
N GLU A 51 -10.41 -1.26 -1.98
CA GLU A 51 -9.77 -0.53 -3.10
C GLU A 51 -8.58 0.31 -2.64
N ALA A 52 -8.55 0.68 -1.37
CA ALA A 52 -7.47 1.47 -0.79
C ALA A 52 -6.90 0.78 0.45
N VAL A 53 -5.59 0.93 0.64
CA VAL A 53 -4.89 0.53 1.86
C VAL A 53 -4.27 1.78 2.47
N ARG A 54 -4.68 2.10 3.69
CA ARG A 54 -4.10 3.21 4.45
C ARG A 54 -3.18 2.67 5.53
N GLY A 55 -2.10 3.38 5.82
CA GLY A 55 -1.21 2.97 6.89
C GLY A 55 -0.48 4.09 7.57
N GLU A 56 0.23 3.69 8.62
CA GLU A 56 1.08 4.55 9.44
C GLU A 56 2.36 3.79 9.81
N PHE A 57 3.47 4.50 9.84
CA PHE A 57 4.70 4.02 10.46
C PHE A 57 4.59 4.12 11.99
N LEU A 58 5.18 3.15 12.68
CA LEU A 58 5.22 3.04 14.13
C LEU A 58 6.63 2.64 14.56
N GLU A 59 7.08 3.21 15.66
CA GLU A 59 8.25 2.75 16.38
C GLU A 59 7.86 1.57 17.27
N ARG A 60 8.63 0.49 17.20
CA ARG A 60 8.43 -0.72 17.98
C ARG A 60 9.52 -0.87 19.03
N SER A 61 9.13 -0.90 20.30
CA SER A 61 10.02 -1.21 21.41
C SER A 61 10.34 -2.70 21.49
N GLU A 62 11.39 -3.06 22.22
CA GLU A 62 11.86 -4.45 22.36
C GLU A 62 10.82 -5.39 22.99
N ASP A 63 9.98 -4.86 23.88
CA ASP A 63 8.85 -5.59 24.49
C ASP A 63 7.65 -5.75 23.53
N GLY A 64 7.71 -5.09 22.38
CA GLY A 64 6.68 -5.11 21.37
C GLY A 64 5.58 -4.07 21.51
N GLY A 65 5.76 -3.08 22.38
CA GLY A 65 4.99 -1.84 22.34
C GLY A 65 5.10 -1.15 20.98
N LEU A 66 4.06 -0.40 20.62
CA LEU A 66 4.00 0.39 19.39
C LEU A 66 3.70 1.84 19.75
N ALA A 67 4.52 2.76 19.25
CA ALA A 67 4.36 4.19 19.44
C ALA A 67 4.32 4.91 18.08
N ASN A 68 3.62 6.04 18.04
CA ASN A 68 3.72 6.94 16.90
C ASN A 68 5.05 7.72 17.02
N PRO A 69 5.78 7.93 15.92
CA PRO A 69 6.90 8.86 15.92
C PRO A 69 6.42 10.30 16.20
N ASP A 70 7.35 11.19 16.56
CA ASP A 70 7.08 12.63 16.70
C ASP A 70 6.57 13.23 15.37
N GLU A 71 7.15 12.79 14.24
CA GLU A 71 6.72 13.17 12.90
C GLU A 71 6.00 11.99 12.22
N PRO A 72 4.68 12.10 11.97
CA PRO A 72 3.91 10.99 11.43
C PRO A 72 4.25 10.74 9.96
N ILE A 73 4.51 9.47 9.63
CA ILE A 73 4.66 8.99 8.25
C ILE A 73 3.41 8.17 7.89
N LEU A 74 2.68 8.62 6.87
CA LEU A 74 1.40 8.05 6.49
C LEU A 74 1.44 7.42 5.10
N PHE A 75 0.75 6.31 4.91
CA PHE A 75 0.67 5.59 3.64
C PHE A 75 -0.73 5.66 3.07
N GLU A 76 -0.84 5.91 1.77
CA GLU A 76 -2.07 5.78 1.01
C GLU A 76 -1.77 5.04 -0.29
N LEU A 77 -2.23 3.80 -0.38
CA LEU A 77 -2.05 2.93 -1.53
C LEU A 77 -3.41 2.63 -2.16
N HIS A 78 -3.44 2.55 -3.48
CA HIS A 78 -4.61 2.25 -4.28
C HIS A 78 -4.38 0.95 -5.06
N ARG A 79 -5.39 0.09 -5.03
CA ARG A 79 -5.37 -1.21 -5.69
C ARG A 79 -5.91 -1.06 -7.11
N THR A 80 -5.23 -1.69 -8.05
CA THR A 80 -5.65 -1.84 -9.45
C THR A 80 -5.56 -3.33 -9.82
N PRO A 81 -6.05 -3.75 -10.99
CA PRO A 81 -5.87 -5.14 -11.44
C PRO A 81 -4.39 -5.57 -11.49
N GLY A 82 -3.46 -4.65 -11.75
CA GLY A 82 -2.04 -4.95 -11.96
C GLY A 82 -1.07 -4.46 -10.88
N ALA A 83 -1.53 -3.67 -9.90
CA ALA A 83 -0.64 -3.06 -8.92
C ALA A 83 -1.38 -2.66 -7.63
N LEU A 84 -0.61 -2.56 -6.54
CA LEU A 84 -0.97 -1.82 -5.33
C LEU A 84 0.12 -0.77 -5.13
N ALA A 85 -0.21 0.51 -5.34
CA ALA A 85 0.75 1.60 -5.36
C ALA A 85 0.13 2.90 -4.89
N GLY A 86 0.95 3.85 -4.46
CA GLY A 86 0.51 5.16 -4.02
C GLY A 86 1.65 5.94 -3.39
N VAL A 87 1.38 6.60 -2.27
CA VAL A 87 2.33 7.52 -1.66
C VAL A 87 2.54 7.25 -0.17
N MET A 88 3.76 7.51 0.26
CA MET A 88 4.15 7.74 1.64
C MET A 88 4.27 9.25 1.85
N ARG A 89 3.61 9.80 2.87
CA ARG A 89 3.61 11.23 3.20
C ARG A 89 4.41 11.47 4.47
N SER A 90 5.30 12.44 4.41
CA SER A 90 6.10 12.96 5.55
C SER A 90 6.23 14.47 5.40
N ARG A 91 7.05 15.10 6.24
CA ARG A 91 7.60 16.43 6.01
C ARG A 91 9.06 16.33 5.60
N GLY A 92 9.57 17.42 5.04
CA GLY A 92 10.99 17.67 4.91
C GLY A 92 11.26 19.16 4.86
N HIS A 93 12.53 19.50 4.77
CA HIS A 93 12.98 20.87 4.97
C HIS A 93 13.60 21.43 3.68
N THR A 94 13.29 22.68 3.36
CA THR A 94 13.97 23.43 2.30
C THR A 94 15.38 23.87 2.76
N GLU A 95 16.16 24.47 1.87
CA GLU A 95 17.48 25.00 2.20
C GLU A 95 17.40 26.13 3.24
N SER A 96 16.33 26.92 3.22
CA SER A 96 16.05 27.93 4.25
C SER A 96 15.54 27.37 5.59
N GLY A 97 15.32 26.06 5.68
CA GLY A 97 14.80 25.38 6.88
C GLY A 97 13.27 25.39 6.99
N ARG A 98 12.54 25.73 5.91
CA ARG A 98 11.08 25.70 5.91
C ARG A 98 10.56 24.27 5.88
N ASP A 99 9.60 23.97 6.77
CA ASP A 99 8.83 22.72 6.73
C ASP A 99 7.88 22.65 5.53
N CYS A 100 7.99 21.59 4.74
CA CYS A 100 7.13 21.30 3.59
C CYS A 100 6.57 19.88 3.65
N PRO A 101 5.31 19.66 3.26
CA PRO A 101 4.81 18.30 3.05
C PRO A 101 5.52 17.67 1.86
N ILE A 102 5.93 16.41 2.00
CA ILE A 102 6.57 15.63 0.95
C ILE A 102 5.82 14.32 0.78
N GLU A 103 5.56 13.97 -0.48
CA GLU A 103 5.10 12.65 -0.86
C GLU A 103 6.28 11.89 -1.45
N PHE A 104 6.34 10.57 -1.23
CA PHE A 104 7.29 9.63 -1.79
C PHE A 104 6.52 8.48 -2.43
N GLY A 105 6.89 8.07 -3.64
CA GLY A 105 6.24 6.95 -4.33
C GLY A 105 6.45 5.62 -3.60
N VAL A 106 5.39 4.81 -3.50
CA VAL A 106 5.42 3.46 -2.95
C VAL A 106 4.72 2.50 -3.92
N GLN A 107 5.34 1.36 -4.19
CA GLN A 107 4.74 0.28 -4.97
C GLN A 107 4.99 -1.07 -4.33
N ILE A 108 3.91 -1.81 -4.05
CA ILE A 108 4.01 -3.22 -3.65
C ILE A 108 4.31 -4.06 -4.89
N LYS A 109 5.34 -4.89 -4.82
CA LYS A 109 5.83 -5.76 -5.91
C LYS A 109 5.41 -7.21 -5.75
N SER A 110 5.22 -7.68 -4.53
CA SER A 110 4.68 -9.01 -4.27
C SER A 110 4.02 -9.11 -2.91
N CYS A 111 3.08 -10.04 -2.81
CA CYS A 111 2.41 -10.44 -1.59
C CYS A 111 2.48 -11.97 -1.48
N GLU A 112 3.27 -12.46 -0.54
CA GLU A 112 3.41 -13.87 -0.20
C GLU A 112 2.71 -14.11 1.14
N GLY A 113 2.39 -15.37 1.45
CA GLY A 113 1.70 -15.72 2.70
C GLY A 113 2.47 -15.25 3.93
N GLY A 114 2.08 -14.10 4.49
CA GLY A 114 2.74 -13.46 5.63
C GLY A 114 3.88 -12.49 5.31
N ALA A 115 4.18 -12.22 4.03
CA ALA A 115 5.24 -11.30 3.63
C ALA A 115 4.85 -10.39 2.45
N MET A 116 5.47 -9.23 2.38
CA MET A 116 5.25 -8.20 1.37
C MET A 116 6.58 -7.66 0.89
N GLN A 117 6.72 -7.40 -0.41
CA GLN A 117 7.85 -6.65 -0.95
C GLN A 117 7.37 -5.33 -1.53
N ALA A 118 8.08 -4.24 -1.24
CA ALA A 118 7.77 -2.92 -1.76
C ALA A 118 9.02 -2.24 -2.32
N VAL A 119 8.83 -1.44 -3.36
CA VAL A 119 9.79 -0.44 -3.82
C VAL A 119 9.31 0.92 -3.34
N VAL A 120 10.17 1.65 -2.66
CA VAL A 120 9.86 2.94 -2.04
C VAL A 120 10.86 3.99 -2.50
N GLU A 121 10.36 5.16 -2.88
CA GLU A 121 11.17 6.36 -3.08
C GLU A 121 11.66 6.88 -1.72
N THR A 122 12.95 7.17 -1.62
CA THR A 122 13.62 7.53 -0.35
C THR A 122 14.18 8.95 -0.36
N SER A 123 14.10 9.64 -1.50
CA SER A 123 14.50 11.04 -1.61
C SER A 123 13.58 11.78 -2.58
N ALA A 124 13.29 13.04 -2.25
CA ALA A 124 12.50 13.95 -3.08
C ALA A 124 13.03 15.36 -2.82
N PRO A 125 13.97 15.88 -3.64
CA PRO A 125 14.51 17.22 -3.45
C PRO A 125 13.39 18.24 -3.61
N ILE A 126 13.23 19.13 -2.63
CA ILE A 126 12.19 20.18 -2.62
C ILE A 126 12.79 21.58 -2.75
N GLY A 127 12.07 22.46 -3.45
CA GLY A 127 12.38 23.88 -3.57
C GLY A 127 11.70 24.71 -2.48
N GLU A 128 12.03 26.01 -2.44
CA GLU A 128 11.47 26.97 -1.47
C GLU A 128 9.95 27.19 -1.60
N ASP A 129 9.37 26.81 -2.74
CA ASP A 129 7.93 26.81 -2.99
C ASP A 129 7.21 25.54 -2.51
N CYS A 130 7.92 24.67 -1.77
CA CYS A 130 7.46 23.35 -1.33
C CYS A 130 7.06 22.41 -2.46
N LYS A 131 7.59 22.60 -3.67
CA LYS A 131 7.43 21.65 -4.78
C LYS A 131 8.70 20.85 -5.00
N ARG A 132 8.56 19.66 -5.60
CA ARG A 132 9.72 18.88 -6.03
C ARG A 132 10.54 19.67 -7.04
N LYS A 133 11.85 19.66 -6.88
CA LYS A 133 12.78 20.20 -7.88
C LYS A 133 12.66 19.37 -9.17
N THR A 134 12.76 20.05 -10.30
CA THR A 134 12.81 19.45 -11.64
C THR A 134 14.25 19.37 -12.12
N ALA A 135 14.51 18.54 -13.12
CA ALA A 135 15.77 18.53 -13.86
C ALA A 135 15.96 19.85 -14.64
N GLU A 136 17.19 20.08 -15.13
CA GLU A 136 17.54 21.31 -15.88
C GLU A 136 16.72 21.48 -17.17
N ASP A 137 16.28 20.38 -17.77
CA ASP A 137 15.40 20.36 -18.94
C ASP A 137 13.91 20.54 -18.61
N GLY A 138 13.57 20.75 -17.34
CA GLY A 138 12.20 20.87 -16.84
C GLY A 138 11.50 19.52 -16.60
N GLY A 139 12.20 18.39 -16.79
CA GLY A 139 11.70 17.05 -16.53
C GLY A 139 11.68 16.67 -15.05
N GLU A 140 11.16 15.49 -14.74
CA GLU A 140 11.21 14.92 -13.39
C GLU A 140 12.61 14.42 -13.06
N LEU A 141 13.08 14.69 -11.83
CA LEU A 141 14.33 14.11 -11.34
C LEU A 141 14.13 12.59 -11.11
N PRO A 142 15.12 11.75 -11.46
CA PRO A 142 15.05 10.32 -11.18
C PRO A 142 14.89 10.05 -9.67
N PRO A 143 13.93 9.21 -9.26
CA PRO A 143 13.73 8.90 -7.85
C PRO A 143 14.83 7.99 -7.31
N SER A 144 15.20 8.17 -6.03
CA SER A 144 16.04 7.18 -5.32
C SER A 144 15.15 6.06 -4.78
N LEU A 145 15.27 4.86 -5.33
CA LEU A 145 14.40 3.73 -4.99
C LEU A 145 15.14 2.72 -4.10
N VAL A 146 14.44 2.22 -3.07
CA VAL A 146 14.92 1.14 -2.20
C VAL A 146 13.85 0.05 -2.10
N GLU A 147 14.29 -1.20 -2.12
CA GLU A 147 13.44 -2.36 -1.88
C GLU A 147 13.38 -2.70 -0.39
N PHE A 148 12.16 -2.90 0.09
CA PHE A 148 11.88 -3.34 1.45
C PHE A 148 11.09 -4.64 1.43
N ARG A 149 11.40 -5.51 2.39
CA ARG A 149 10.57 -6.67 2.72
C ARG A 149 9.92 -6.43 4.07
N PHE A 150 8.63 -6.72 4.15
CA PHE A 150 7.86 -6.69 5.39
C PHE A 150 7.32 -8.06 5.72
N GLU A 151 7.27 -8.36 7.02
CA GLU A 151 6.72 -9.59 7.56
C GLU A 151 5.56 -9.27 8.49
N ARG A 152 4.49 -10.06 8.40
CA ARG A 152 3.33 -9.88 9.25
C ARG A 152 3.73 -10.18 10.70
N ALA A 153 3.43 -9.26 11.61
CA ALA A 153 3.68 -9.47 13.03
C ALA A 153 2.90 -10.70 13.52
N SER A 154 3.58 -11.65 14.16
CA SER A 154 2.93 -12.80 14.78
C SER A 154 2.08 -12.34 15.95
N VAL A 155 0.84 -12.80 16.04
CA VAL A 155 0.02 -12.66 17.25
C VAL A 155 0.66 -13.59 18.29
N LYS A 156 1.20 -13.03 19.37
CA LYS A 156 1.60 -13.80 20.55
C LYS A 156 0.39 -14.04 21.45
#